data_AF-A0A524FYR7-F1
#
_entry.id   AF-A0A524FYR7-F1
#
_cell.length_a   1.000
_cell.length_b   1.000
_cell.length_c   1.000
_cell.angle_alpha   90.00
_cell.angle_beta   90.00
_cell.angle_gamma   90.00
#
_symmetry.space_group_name_H-M   'P 1'
#
loop_
_entity.id
_entity.type
_entity.pdbx_description
1 polymer ?
#
loop_
_entity_poly.entity_id
_entity_poly.type
_entity_poly.pdbx_seq_one_letter_code
_entity_poly.pdbx_strand_id
1 'polypeptide(L)'
;MKVKNILISYILLFTIFIGLIPEVNASTYEIGIDDGDEFTWKCNVCNKEELENILGKDWDEEGLFEDLEAGARMKWIIRDTDDDEDVYSSESKENESAFIIEYAKWIWTFNEKWGDEDRVEELSHFKDPDDYSEDLIFFQFAPIWLPIPLGDYLKKIDLYEGYTIDARVLPSITCEIEKEDIDNEFPEENIKVVAIYNDEGILTSYKLYIKDHHVLIDISLETFITSNFLVLSIISAVIYFGILYLIYKGLKS
;
A
#
# COMPACT_ATOMS: atom_id res chain seq x y z
N MET A 1 -20.33 29.58 34.15
CA MET A 1 -20.41 29.98 32.72
C MET A 1 -21.88 29.94 32.29
N LYS A 2 -22.44 31.01 31.70
CA LYS A 2 -23.88 31.05 31.35
C LYS A 2 -24.12 30.14 30.13
N VAL A 3 -25.21 29.36 30.14
CA VAL A 3 -25.62 28.39 29.09
C VAL A 3 -25.53 28.97 27.67
N LYS A 4 -25.81 30.28 27.52
CA LYS A 4 -25.67 31.02 26.26
C LYS A 4 -24.27 30.96 25.65
N ASN A 5 -23.22 31.00 26.45
CA ASN A 5 -21.83 30.94 25.96
C ASN A 5 -21.45 29.53 25.49
N ILE A 6 -22.06 28.49 26.08
CA ILE A 6 -21.86 27.09 25.66
C ILE A 6 -22.52 26.88 24.30
N LEU A 7 -23.74 27.40 24.11
CA LEU A 7 -24.47 27.27 22.85
C LEU A 7 -23.75 27.96 21.68
N ILE A 8 -23.22 29.17 21.92
CA ILE A 8 -22.45 29.93 20.92
C ILE A 8 -21.17 29.17 20.56
N SER A 9 -20.46 28.64 21.55
CA SER A 9 -19.23 27.87 21.31
C SER A 9 -19.51 26.60 20.51
N TYR A 10 -20.64 25.93 20.76
CA TYR A 10 -21.05 24.72 20.05
C TYR A 10 -21.42 24.99 18.59
N ILE A 11 -22.18 26.07 18.33
CA ILE A 11 -22.51 26.49 16.96
C ILE A 11 -21.25 26.86 16.19
N LEU A 12 -20.31 27.57 16.83
CA LEU A 12 -19.05 27.95 16.20
C LEU A 12 -18.21 26.72 15.81
N LEU A 13 -18.14 25.74 16.70
CA LEU A 13 -17.46 24.46 16.47
C LEU A 13 -18.11 23.67 15.32
N PHE A 14 -19.44 23.68 15.25
CA PHE A 14 -20.20 23.02 14.19
C PHE A 14 -20.00 23.70 12.82
N THR A 15 -19.95 25.04 12.78
CA THR A 15 -19.62 25.78 11.54
C THR A 15 -18.19 25.56 11.08
N ILE A 16 -17.23 25.44 12.00
CA ILE A 16 -15.85 25.07 11.66
C ILE A 16 -15.83 23.65 11.08
N PHE A 17 -16.58 22.71 11.67
CA PHE A 17 -16.71 21.34 11.14
C PHE A 17 -17.34 21.27 9.74
N ILE A 18 -18.37 22.08 9.46
CA ILE A 18 -19.00 22.14 8.12
C ILE A 18 -18.05 22.78 7.11
N GLY A 19 -17.28 23.80 7.49
CA GLY A 19 -16.29 24.44 6.63
C GLY A 19 -15.04 23.58 6.36
N LEU A 20 -14.88 22.46 7.07
CA LEU A 20 -13.85 21.45 6.85
C LEU A 20 -14.34 20.30 5.98
N ILE A 21 -15.57 20.32 5.49
CA ILE A 21 -16.02 19.34 4.49
C ILE A 21 -15.29 19.69 3.19
N PRO A 22 -14.37 18.85 2.70
CA PRO A 22 -13.67 19.14 1.45
C PRO A 22 -14.70 19.28 0.32
N GLU A 23 -14.49 20.27 -0.55
CA GLU A 23 -15.23 20.36 -1.80
C GLU A 23 -14.99 19.06 -2.58
N VAL A 24 -16.07 18.39 -2.98
CA VAL A 24 -16.00 17.23 -3.89
C VAL A 24 -15.63 17.76 -5.26
N ASN A 25 -14.33 17.96 -5.46
CA ASN A 25 -13.75 18.07 -6.79
C ASN A 25 -13.78 16.69 -7.43
N ALA A 26 -13.95 16.64 -8.75
CA ALA A 26 -13.70 15.41 -9.50
C ALA A 26 -12.29 14.93 -9.11
N SER A 27 -12.18 13.72 -8.55
CA SER A 27 -10.91 13.18 -8.09
C SER A 27 -9.96 13.06 -9.28
N THR A 28 -9.02 13.98 -9.37
CA THR A 28 -7.79 13.74 -10.13
C THR A 28 -7.05 12.63 -9.41
N TYR A 29 -6.59 11.63 -10.16
CA TYR A 29 -5.68 10.63 -9.61
C TYR A 29 -4.31 11.27 -9.42
N GLU A 30 -3.57 10.82 -8.41
CA GLU A 30 -2.31 11.42 -7.98
C GLU A 30 -1.37 10.33 -7.44
N ILE A 31 -0.08 10.67 -7.32
CA ILE A 31 0.93 9.84 -6.65
C ILE A 31 0.82 10.09 -5.14
N GLY A 32 0.60 9.03 -4.37
CA GLY A 32 0.39 9.11 -2.92
C GLY A 32 1.67 9.07 -2.08
N ILE A 33 2.85 9.07 -2.71
CA ILE A 33 4.16 8.96 -2.08
C ILE A 33 5.06 10.13 -2.52
N ASP A 34 5.95 10.56 -1.64
CA ASP A 34 6.86 11.68 -1.88
C ASP A 34 8.32 11.22 -2.07
N ASP A 35 9.12 12.06 -2.72
CA ASP A 35 10.56 11.85 -2.83
C ASP A 35 11.22 11.70 -1.46
N GLY A 36 12.04 10.65 -1.32
CA GLY A 36 12.72 10.33 -0.08
C GLY A 36 11.90 9.51 0.93
N ASP A 37 10.65 9.17 0.62
CA ASP A 37 9.90 8.22 1.42
C ASP A 37 10.60 6.85 1.45
N GLU A 38 10.57 6.22 2.63
CA GLU A 38 11.22 4.93 2.87
C GLU A 38 10.18 3.88 3.28
N PHE A 39 10.18 2.76 2.55
CA PHE A 39 9.29 1.64 2.82
C PHE A 39 10.13 0.39 3.08
N THR A 40 9.82 -0.34 4.15
CA THR A 40 10.49 -1.60 4.46
C THR A 40 9.46 -2.69 4.64
N TRP A 41 9.59 -3.78 3.90
CA TRP A 41 8.77 -4.97 4.04
C TRP A 41 9.54 -6.08 4.72
N LYS A 42 8.82 -6.94 5.42
CA LYS A 42 9.34 -8.16 6.03
C LYS A 42 8.55 -9.36 5.52
N CYS A 43 9.28 -10.40 5.14
CA CYS A 43 8.70 -11.70 4.85
C CYS A 43 8.54 -12.48 6.16
N ASN A 44 7.31 -12.72 6.59
CA ASN A 44 6.98 -13.46 7.80
C ASN A 44 6.94 -14.98 7.55
N VAL A 45 6.46 -15.37 6.36
CA VAL A 45 6.33 -16.77 5.93
C VAL A 45 6.75 -16.85 4.46
N CYS A 46 7.58 -17.84 4.13
CA CYS A 46 7.91 -18.24 2.76
C CYS A 46 8.22 -19.73 2.79
N ASN A 47 7.33 -20.55 2.22
CA ASN A 47 7.56 -21.99 2.06
C ASN A 47 8.13 -22.29 0.67
N LYS A 48 9.44 -22.07 0.49
CA LYS A 48 10.12 -22.19 -0.81
C LYS A 48 9.88 -23.53 -1.50
N GLU A 49 10.01 -24.65 -0.77
CA GLU A 49 9.83 -25.98 -1.35
C GLU A 49 8.41 -26.17 -1.91
N GLU A 50 7.39 -25.69 -1.20
CA GLU A 50 6.00 -25.77 -1.66
C GLU A 50 5.72 -24.79 -2.81
N LEU A 51 6.30 -23.59 -2.77
CA LEU A 51 6.20 -22.61 -3.85
C LEU A 51 6.88 -23.08 -5.13
N GLU A 52 8.06 -23.69 -5.06
CA GLU A 52 8.74 -24.27 -6.23
C GLU A 52 7.91 -25.38 -6.90
N ASN A 53 7.20 -26.18 -6.09
CA ASN A 53 6.32 -27.23 -6.61
C ASN A 53 5.05 -26.65 -7.26
N ILE A 54 4.55 -25.51 -6.79
CA ILE A 54 3.29 -24.92 -7.27
C ILE A 54 3.50 -23.94 -8.40
N LEU A 55 4.56 -23.13 -8.36
CA LEU A 55 4.82 -22.01 -9.28
C LEU A 55 6.02 -22.27 -10.21
N GLY A 56 6.72 -23.39 -10.04
CA GLY A 56 7.95 -23.69 -10.78
C GLY A 56 9.19 -23.16 -10.07
N LYS A 57 10.38 -23.55 -10.55
CA LYS A 57 11.64 -23.29 -9.84
C LYS A 57 12.10 -21.83 -9.85
N ASP A 58 11.65 -21.08 -10.85
CA ASP A 58 12.15 -19.73 -11.11
C ASP A 58 11.14 -18.66 -10.61
N TRP A 59 10.24 -19.06 -9.71
CA TRP A 59 9.15 -18.21 -9.19
C TRP A 59 9.64 -17.00 -8.38
N ASP A 60 10.85 -17.05 -7.82
CA ASP A 60 11.47 -16.02 -7.00
C ASP A 60 12.65 -15.31 -7.69
N GLU A 61 12.70 -15.32 -9.03
CA GLU A 61 13.79 -14.67 -9.79
C GLU A 61 13.56 -13.17 -10.07
N GLU A 62 12.34 -12.65 -9.93
CA GLU A 62 12.03 -11.26 -10.30
C GLU A 62 10.96 -10.58 -9.41
N GLY A 63 10.73 -9.29 -9.66
CA GLY A 63 9.67 -8.51 -9.05
C GLY A 63 9.76 -8.39 -7.53
N LEU A 64 8.63 -8.60 -6.86
CA LEU A 64 8.50 -8.59 -5.39
C LEU A 64 9.14 -9.82 -4.75
N PHE A 65 9.28 -10.92 -5.47
CA PHE A 65 9.73 -12.19 -4.92
C PHE A 65 11.22 -12.45 -5.11
N GLU A 66 11.94 -11.60 -5.84
CA GLU A 66 13.38 -11.71 -6.11
C GLU A 66 14.21 -12.01 -4.84
N ASP A 67 14.70 -13.24 -4.68
CA ASP A 67 15.43 -13.75 -3.51
C ASP A 67 14.61 -13.79 -2.18
N LEU A 68 13.29 -13.89 -2.25
CA LEU A 68 12.39 -13.85 -1.09
C LEU A 68 12.66 -15.00 -0.11
N GLU A 69 13.07 -14.68 1.11
CA GLU A 69 13.24 -15.67 2.18
C GLU A 69 12.49 -15.33 3.46
N ALA A 70 12.02 -16.36 4.18
CA ALA A 70 11.33 -16.18 5.45
C ALA A 70 12.25 -15.51 6.49
N GLY A 71 11.80 -14.39 7.04
CA GLY A 71 12.54 -13.55 7.98
C GLY A 71 13.38 -12.45 7.34
N ALA A 72 13.57 -12.46 6.02
CA ALA A 72 14.28 -11.41 5.29
C ALA A 72 13.44 -10.13 5.20
N ARG A 73 14.12 -9.02 4.90
CA ARG A 73 13.53 -7.70 4.72
C ARG A 73 13.95 -7.09 3.39
N MET A 74 13.04 -6.36 2.75
CA MET A 74 13.27 -5.58 1.53
C MET A 74 13.03 -4.12 1.85
N LYS A 75 13.79 -3.20 1.26
CA LYS A 75 13.61 -1.75 1.46
C LYS A 75 13.58 -1.01 0.14
N TRP A 76 12.66 -0.08 0.02
CA TRP A 76 12.62 0.92 -1.04
C TRP A 76 12.87 2.31 -0.48
N ILE A 77 13.53 3.15 -1.26
CA ILE A 77 13.61 4.60 -1.05
C ILE A 77 13.20 5.27 -2.35
N ILE A 78 12.15 6.08 -2.31
CA ILE A 78 11.66 6.83 -3.47
C ILE A 78 12.70 7.89 -3.83
N ARG A 79 13.10 7.92 -5.10
CA ARG A 79 14.10 8.86 -5.63
C ARG A 79 13.44 10.03 -6.31
N ASP A 80 12.46 9.73 -7.14
CA ASP A 80 11.76 10.71 -7.95
C ASP A 80 10.34 10.21 -8.26
N THR A 81 9.45 11.16 -8.48
CA THR A 81 8.07 10.92 -8.87
C THR A 81 7.72 11.86 -10.02
N ASP A 82 7.21 11.30 -11.12
CA ASP A 82 6.81 12.07 -12.30
C ASP A 82 5.36 11.77 -12.64
N ASP A 83 4.59 12.82 -12.92
CA ASP A 83 3.22 12.72 -13.39
C ASP A 83 3.03 13.26 -14.81
N ASP A 84 4.04 13.74 -15.51
CA ASP A 84 3.86 14.31 -16.86
C ASP A 84 4.51 13.47 -17.98
N GLU A 85 4.78 12.18 -17.72
CA GLU A 85 5.32 11.25 -18.71
C GLU A 85 4.24 10.57 -19.57
N ASP A 86 4.60 10.29 -20.82
CA ASP A 86 3.76 9.66 -21.84
C ASP A 86 4.24 8.21 -22.10
N VAL A 87 3.45 7.21 -21.72
CA VAL A 87 3.75 5.77 -21.89
C VAL A 87 2.84 5.16 -22.96
N TYR A 88 3.39 4.30 -23.81
CA TYR A 88 2.59 3.67 -24.87
C TYR A 88 1.57 2.68 -24.28
N SER A 89 0.28 2.89 -24.54
CA SER A 89 -0.78 1.93 -24.23
C SER A 89 -1.03 0.99 -25.41
N SER A 90 -1.06 -0.32 -25.15
CA SER A 90 -1.45 -1.30 -26.16
C SER A 90 -2.94 -1.24 -26.51
N GLU A 91 -3.77 -0.74 -25.59
CA GLU A 91 -5.23 -0.68 -25.73
C GLU A 91 -5.62 0.47 -26.66
N SER A 92 -5.22 1.70 -26.31
CA SER A 92 -5.49 2.88 -27.14
C SER A 92 -4.61 2.96 -28.39
N LYS A 93 -3.47 2.25 -28.40
CA LYS A 93 -2.43 2.27 -29.46
C LYS A 93 -1.82 3.65 -29.68
N GLU A 94 -1.87 4.48 -28.65
CA GLU A 94 -1.23 5.78 -28.58
C GLU A 94 -0.48 5.93 -27.25
N ASN A 95 0.22 7.04 -27.10
CA ASN A 95 0.88 7.35 -25.84
C ASN A 95 -0.14 8.00 -24.91
N GLU A 96 -0.25 7.46 -23.70
CA GLU A 96 -1.14 7.94 -22.66
C GLU A 96 -0.33 8.48 -21.48
N SER A 97 -0.90 9.45 -20.77
CA SER A 97 -0.25 10.02 -19.61
C SER A 97 -0.15 8.97 -18.49
N ALA A 98 1.02 8.87 -17.87
CA ALA A 98 1.29 7.95 -16.79
C ALA A 98 1.89 8.66 -15.57
N PHE A 99 1.69 8.04 -14.42
CA PHE A 99 2.49 8.27 -13.24
C PHE A 99 3.70 7.35 -13.26
N ILE A 100 4.85 7.86 -12.86
CA ILE A 100 6.10 7.12 -12.78
C ILE A 100 6.73 7.34 -11.41
N ILE A 101 7.23 6.27 -10.81
CA ILE A 101 8.02 6.31 -9.58
C ILE A 101 9.38 5.68 -9.85
N GLU A 102 10.45 6.41 -9.57
CA GLU A 102 11.82 5.89 -9.53
C GLU A 102 12.18 5.57 -8.08
N TYR A 103 12.72 4.38 -7.80
CA TYR A 103 13.10 3.98 -6.46
C TYR A 103 14.41 3.20 -6.42
N ALA A 104 15.17 3.44 -5.34
CA ALA A 104 16.30 2.58 -4.99
C ALA A 104 15.79 1.36 -4.21
N LYS A 105 16.12 0.17 -4.71
CA LYS A 105 15.73 -1.13 -4.15
C LYS A 105 16.90 -1.78 -3.43
N TRP A 106 16.62 -2.25 -2.22
CA TRP A 106 17.42 -3.26 -1.53
C TRP A 106 16.61 -4.55 -1.52
N ILE A 107 17.12 -5.59 -2.17
CA ILE A 107 16.45 -6.89 -2.29
C ILE A 107 16.37 -7.60 -0.92
N TRP A 108 15.65 -8.71 -0.85
CA TRP A 108 15.41 -9.43 0.39
C TRP A 108 16.72 -9.85 1.06
N THR A 109 16.96 -9.35 2.28
CA THR A 109 18.18 -9.65 3.02
C THR A 109 17.92 -9.81 4.52
N PHE A 110 18.77 -10.60 5.18
CA PHE A 110 18.82 -10.72 6.64
C PHE A 110 19.74 -9.68 7.29
N ASN A 111 20.45 -8.88 6.47
CA ASN A 111 21.40 -7.91 6.98
C ASN A 111 20.68 -6.83 7.79
N GLU A 112 21.11 -6.64 9.04
CA GLU A 112 20.58 -5.56 9.89
C GLU A 112 20.95 -4.16 9.37
N LYS A 113 21.98 -4.08 8.52
CA LYS A 113 22.44 -2.85 7.87
C LYS A 113 22.28 -3.00 6.37
N TRP A 114 21.57 -2.06 5.76
CA TRP A 114 21.23 -2.09 4.34
C TRP A 114 22.44 -2.02 3.41
N GLY A 115 23.51 -1.32 3.78
CA GLY A 115 24.63 -1.08 2.86
C GLY A 115 24.23 -0.18 1.70
N ASP A 116 24.92 -0.33 0.56
CA ASP A 116 24.60 0.37 -0.69
C ASP A 116 23.36 -0.27 -1.35
N GLU A 117 22.61 0.49 -2.15
CA GLU A 117 21.47 -0.03 -2.92
C GLU A 117 21.88 -1.11 -3.92
N ASP A 118 20.99 -2.10 -4.13
CA ASP A 118 21.24 -3.17 -5.10
C ASP A 118 21.01 -2.67 -6.54
N ARG A 119 19.94 -1.89 -6.76
CA ARG A 119 19.59 -1.30 -8.05
C ARG A 119 18.60 -0.14 -7.91
N VAL A 120 18.46 0.62 -9.00
CA VAL A 120 17.38 1.59 -9.19
C VAL A 120 16.39 0.98 -10.19
N GLU A 121 15.11 1.01 -9.85
CA GLU A 121 14.02 0.52 -10.66
C GLU A 121 12.98 1.63 -10.86
N GLU A 122 12.15 1.45 -11.88
CA GLU A 122 11.08 2.35 -12.25
C GLU A 122 9.77 1.56 -12.32
N LEU A 123 8.68 2.14 -11.78
CA LEU A 123 7.33 1.61 -11.92
C LEU A 123 6.43 2.69 -12.49
N SER A 124 5.54 2.28 -13.39
CA SER A 124 4.59 3.20 -14.02
C SER A 124 3.16 2.69 -13.95
N HIS A 125 2.24 3.63 -13.84
CA HIS A 125 0.80 3.39 -13.86
C HIS A 125 0.07 4.45 -14.69
N PHE A 126 -0.86 4.05 -15.57
CA PHE A 126 -1.61 5.01 -16.37
C PHE A 126 -2.45 5.95 -15.50
N LYS A 127 -2.57 7.21 -15.92
CA LYS A 127 -3.42 8.19 -15.22
C LYS A 127 -4.89 7.83 -15.37
N ASP A 128 -5.32 7.43 -16.56
CA ASP A 128 -6.66 6.89 -16.75
C ASP A 128 -6.63 5.36 -16.54
N PRO A 129 -7.35 4.82 -15.56
CA PRO A 129 -7.45 3.38 -15.35
C PRO A 129 -8.03 2.61 -16.55
N ASP A 130 -8.76 3.31 -17.43
CA ASP A 130 -9.36 2.71 -18.63
C ASP A 130 -8.30 2.44 -19.74
N ASP A 131 -7.09 3.00 -19.61
CA ASP A 131 -6.00 2.82 -20.59
C ASP A 131 -5.24 1.50 -20.45
N TYR A 132 -5.49 0.76 -19.36
CA TYR A 132 -4.95 -0.58 -19.19
C TYR A 132 -5.64 -1.58 -20.12
N SER A 133 -4.88 -2.55 -20.61
CA SER A 133 -5.47 -3.68 -21.33
C SER A 133 -6.44 -4.46 -20.43
N GLU A 134 -7.51 -5.00 -21.02
CA GLU A 134 -8.50 -5.87 -20.36
C GLU A 134 -7.87 -7.09 -19.62
N ASP A 135 -6.61 -7.44 -19.93
CA ASP A 135 -5.84 -8.53 -19.32
C ASP A 135 -4.70 -8.04 -18.42
N LEU A 136 -4.96 -7.11 -17.50
CA LEU A 136 -3.93 -6.75 -16.52
C LEU A 136 -3.67 -7.91 -15.55
N ILE A 137 -2.69 -8.74 -15.89
CA ILE A 137 -2.11 -9.74 -15.00
C ILE A 137 -1.00 -9.03 -14.25
N PHE A 138 -1.24 -8.66 -12.99
CA PHE A 138 -0.17 -8.14 -12.15
C PHE A 138 0.94 -9.18 -12.12
N PHE A 139 2.11 -8.79 -12.64
CA PHE A 139 3.12 -9.72 -13.14
C PHE A 139 3.68 -10.67 -12.06
N GLN A 140 3.38 -10.43 -10.78
CA GLN A 140 3.45 -11.44 -9.69
C GLN A 140 2.45 -11.17 -8.53
N PHE A 141 1.20 -10.99 -8.96
CA PHE A 141 -0.10 -11.10 -8.27
C PHE A 141 -0.60 -9.98 -7.36
N ALA A 142 0.13 -8.88 -7.24
CA ALA A 142 -0.40 -7.55 -6.90
C ALA A 142 0.71 -6.49 -7.04
N PRO A 143 0.40 -5.25 -7.44
CA PRO A 143 1.39 -4.18 -7.52
C PRO A 143 1.80 -3.73 -6.12
N ILE A 144 3.05 -3.28 -5.95
CA ILE A 144 3.54 -2.77 -4.66
C ILE A 144 3.03 -1.35 -4.38
N TRP A 145 2.74 -0.59 -5.44
CA TRP A 145 2.22 0.77 -5.39
C TRP A 145 1.09 0.95 -6.40
N LEU A 146 0.11 1.81 -6.09
CA LEU A 146 -1.01 2.18 -6.94
C LEU A 146 -1.37 3.67 -6.76
N PRO A 147 -1.86 4.35 -7.81
CA PRO A 147 -2.33 5.73 -7.70
C PRO A 147 -3.50 5.91 -6.73
N ILE A 148 -3.59 7.11 -6.14
CA ILE A 148 -4.66 7.51 -5.22
C ILE A 148 -5.66 8.46 -5.92
N PRO A 149 -6.93 8.55 -5.49
CA PRO A 149 -7.58 7.78 -4.42
C PRO A 149 -7.78 6.31 -4.82
N LEU A 150 -7.15 5.41 -4.08
CA LEU A 150 -7.00 4.01 -4.46
C LEU A 150 -8.33 3.29 -4.73
N GLY A 151 -9.31 3.54 -3.87
CA GLY A 151 -10.63 2.91 -4.00
C GLY A 151 -11.41 3.34 -5.23
N ASP A 152 -11.14 4.52 -5.79
CA ASP A 152 -11.76 5.00 -7.03
C ASP A 152 -10.93 4.65 -8.26
N TYR A 153 -9.61 4.54 -8.11
CA TYR A 153 -8.72 4.03 -9.15
C TYR A 153 -9.02 2.56 -9.45
N LEU A 154 -9.04 1.72 -8.41
CA LEU A 154 -9.32 0.29 -8.55
C LEU A 154 -10.72 -0.04 -9.07
N LYS A 155 -11.75 0.79 -8.81
CA LYS A 155 -13.09 0.51 -9.34
C LYS A 155 -13.20 0.70 -10.85
N LYS A 156 -12.28 1.47 -11.45
CA LYS A 156 -12.32 1.78 -12.88
C LYS A 156 -11.44 0.86 -13.70
N ILE A 157 -10.30 0.43 -13.16
CA ILE A 157 -9.42 -0.49 -13.85
C ILE A 157 -10.16 -1.80 -14.15
N ASP A 158 -10.10 -2.23 -15.41
CA ASP A 158 -10.68 -3.51 -15.84
C ASP A 158 -9.66 -4.62 -15.55
N LEU A 159 -9.90 -5.36 -14.45
CA LEU A 159 -9.04 -6.48 -14.06
C LEU A 159 -9.58 -7.78 -14.62
N TYR A 160 -8.68 -8.72 -14.90
CA TYR A 160 -9.00 -10.10 -15.23
C TYR A 160 -10.04 -10.71 -14.25
N GLU A 161 -10.94 -11.58 -14.74
CA GLU A 161 -12.08 -12.13 -13.97
C GLU A 161 -11.69 -12.81 -12.64
N GLY A 162 -10.45 -13.32 -12.53
CA GLY A 162 -9.91 -13.87 -11.29
C GLY A 162 -9.69 -12.84 -10.17
N TYR A 163 -9.79 -11.54 -10.44
CA TYR A 163 -9.58 -10.47 -9.46
C TYR A 163 -10.89 -9.96 -8.83
N THR A 164 -10.82 -9.62 -7.56
CA THR A 164 -11.92 -9.00 -6.80
C THR A 164 -11.37 -7.85 -5.96
N ILE A 165 -12.06 -6.71 -5.99
CA ILE A 165 -11.67 -5.50 -5.25
C ILE A 165 -12.64 -5.27 -4.08
N ASP A 166 -12.08 -5.02 -2.90
CA ASP A 166 -12.83 -4.45 -1.77
C ASP A 166 -12.24 -3.08 -1.40
N ALA A 167 -13.00 -2.02 -1.70
CA ALA A 167 -12.59 -0.63 -1.48
C ALA A 167 -13.28 0.04 -0.27
N ARG A 168 -13.95 -0.72 0.62
CA ARG A 168 -14.86 -0.14 1.64
C ARG A 168 -14.17 0.34 2.91
N VAL A 169 -13.14 -0.37 3.38
CA VAL A 169 -12.51 -0.11 4.70
C VAL A 169 -10.98 -0.19 4.60
N LEU A 170 -10.47 -1.28 4.04
CA LEU A 170 -9.06 -1.45 3.71
C LEU A 170 -9.03 -1.84 2.24
N PRO A 171 -8.58 -0.94 1.34
CA PRO A 171 -8.46 -1.26 -0.06
C PRO A 171 -7.65 -2.54 -0.24
N SER A 172 -8.28 -3.55 -0.83
CA SER A 172 -7.66 -4.84 -1.06
C SER A 172 -7.98 -5.37 -2.43
N ILE A 173 -6.99 -6.03 -3.00
CA ILE A 173 -7.09 -6.81 -4.23
C ILE A 173 -6.99 -8.26 -3.82
N THR A 174 -7.98 -9.05 -4.21
CA THR A 174 -7.93 -10.51 -4.11
C THR A 174 -7.80 -11.07 -5.51
N CYS A 175 -6.92 -12.05 -5.72
CA CYS A 175 -6.81 -12.79 -6.96
C CYS A 175 -7.01 -14.28 -6.67
N GLU A 176 -7.83 -14.96 -7.45
CA GLU A 176 -7.93 -16.42 -7.46
C GLU A 176 -7.47 -16.90 -8.84
N ILE A 177 -6.46 -17.76 -8.84
CA ILE A 177 -5.84 -18.30 -10.05
C ILE A 177 -6.05 -19.81 -10.01
N GLU A 178 -6.71 -20.36 -11.03
CA GLU A 178 -6.93 -21.79 -11.12
C GLU A 178 -5.66 -22.49 -11.61
N LYS A 179 -5.65 -23.81 -11.40
CA LYS A 179 -4.57 -24.67 -11.88
C LYS A 179 -4.36 -24.48 -13.39
N GLU A 180 -3.11 -24.38 -13.82
CA GLU A 180 -2.68 -24.27 -15.22
C GLU A 180 -3.09 -22.95 -15.93
N ASP A 181 -3.59 -21.95 -15.20
CA ASP A 181 -4.07 -20.68 -15.78
C ASP A 181 -2.97 -19.73 -16.27
N ILE A 182 -1.72 -19.85 -15.78
CA ILE A 182 -0.65 -18.90 -16.13
C ILE A 182 0.05 -19.30 -17.43
N ASP A 183 0.45 -20.56 -17.58
CA ASP A 183 1.21 -21.02 -18.75
C ASP A 183 0.87 -22.46 -19.22
N ASN A 184 -0.27 -23.01 -18.80
CA ASN A 184 -0.69 -24.40 -18.99
C ASN A 184 0.15 -25.47 -18.24
N GLU A 185 1.14 -25.05 -17.44
CA GLU A 185 1.90 -25.94 -16.55
C GLU A 185 1.74 -25.50 -15.09
N PHE A 186 1.62 -24.19 -14.86
CA PHE A 186 1.52 -23.55 -13.56
C PHE A 186 0.29 -22.61 -13.46
N PRO A 187 -0.22 -22.38 -12.24
CA PRO A 187 0.18 -23.05 -11.01
C PRO A 187 -0.28 -24.53 -11.00
N GLU A 188 0.45 -25.43 -10.34
CA GLU A 188 0.05 -26.85 -10.24
C GLU A 188 -1.22 -27.06 -9.40
N GLU A 189 -1.61 -26.06 -8.60
CA GLU A 189 -2.80 -26.03 -7.76
C GLU A 189 -3.45 -24.63 -7.78
N ASN A 190 -4.71 -24.55 -7.37
CA ASN A 190 -5.38 -23.26 -7.23
C ASN A 190 -4.71 -22.44 -6.11
N ILE A 191 -4.35 -21.21 -6.44
CA ILE A 191 -3.78 -20.25 -5.49
C ILE A 191 -4.74 -19.07 -5.30
N LYS A 192 -4.66 -18.47 -4.12
CA LYS A 192 -5.37 -17.25 -3.77
C LYS A 192 -4.38 -16.23 -3.24
N VAL A 193 -4.44 -15.03 -3.77
CA VAL A 193 -3.63 -13.90 -3.34
C VAL A 193 -4.53 -12.86 -2.71
N VAL A 194 -4.07 -12.27 -1.60
CA VAL A 194 -4.72 -11.14 -0.93
C VAL A 194 -3.67 -10.06 -0.69
N ALA A 195 -3.83 -8.92 -1.36
CA ALA A 195 -3.02 -7.73 -1.21
C ALA A 195 -3.83 -6.60 -0.57
N ILE A 196 -3.26 -5.92 0.41
CA ILE A 196 -3.90 -4.84 1.17
C ILE A 196 -3.02 -3.60 1.11
N TYR A 197 -3.62 -2.43 0.92
CA TYR A 197 -2.91 -1.17 0.73
C TYR A 197 -3.27 -0.14 1.81
N ASN A 198 -2.38 0.84 2.02
CA ASN A 198 -2.66 2.03 2.82
C ASN A 198 -3.36 3.11 1.98
N ASP A 199 -3.60 4.26 2.59
CA ASP A 199 -4.18 5.45 1.99
C ASP A 199 -3.25 6.19 1.00
N GLU A 200 -1.96 5.86 1.01
CA GLU A 200 -0.92 6.36 0.08
C GLU A 200 -0.79 5.45 -1.16
N GLY A 201 -1.54 4.35 -1.24
CA GLY A 201 -1.49 3.40 -2.34
C GLY A 201 -0.36 2.37 -2.24
N ILE A 202 0.32 2.27 -1.10
CA ILE A 202 1.43 1.34 -0.85
C ILE A 202 0.93 0.03 -0.25
N LEU A 203 1.48 -1.08 -0.76
CA LEU A 203 1.21 -2.44 -0.30
C LEU A 203 1.62 -2.59 1.17
N THR A 204 0.64 -2.80 2.05
CA THR A 204 0.85 -3.02 3.49
C THR A 204 0.95 -4.49 3.86
N SER A 205 0.24 -5.36 3.13
CA SER A 205 0.26 -6.80 3.36
C SER A 205 0.00 -7.55 2.07
N TYR A 206 0.77 -8.61 1.86
CA TYR A 206 0.59 -9.55 0.76
C TYR A 206 0.58 -10.96 1.32
N LYS A 207 -0.43 -11.75 0.95
CA LYS A 207 -0.56 -13.14 1.37
C LYS A 207 -0.93 -14.03 0.20
N LEU A 208 -0.19 -15.12 0.04
CA LEU A 208 -0.49 -16.17 -0.93
C LEU A 208 -0.91 -17.44 -0.17
N TYR A 209 -2.03 -18.00 -0.59
CA TYR A 209 -2.64 -19.19 -0.03
C TYR A 209 -2.86 -20.25 -1.11
N ILE A 210 -2.86 -21.52 -0.70
CA ILE A 210 -3.49 -22.61 -1.47
C ILE A 210 -4.90 -22.90 -0.95
N LYS A 211 -5.65 -23.72 -1.69
CA LYS A 211 -7.06 -24.07 -1.47
C LYS A 211 -7.43 -24.46 -0.03
N ASP A 212 -6.52 -25.07 0.72
CA ASP A 212 -6.71 -25.44 2.13
C ASP A 212 -6.45 -24.29 3.13
N HIS A 213 -6.36 -23.05 2.64
CA HIS A 213 -6.02 -21.85 3.40
C HIS A 213 -4.64 -21.93 4.07
N HIS A 214 -3.77 -22.79 3.57
CA HIS A 214 -2.37 -22.84 3.99
C HIS A 214 -1.65 -21.63 3.41
N VAL A 215 -0.95 -20.89 4.26
CA VAL A 215 -0.22 -19.67 3.88
C VAL A 215 1.15 -20.08 3.37
N LEU A 216 1.46 -19.76 2.12
CA LEU A 216 2.76 -20.01 1.51
C LEU A 216 3.67 -18.78 1.60
N ILE A 217 3.10 -17.60 1.41
CA ILE A 217 3.79 -16.31 1.52
C ILE A 217 2.99 -15.39 2.44
N ASP A 218 3.68 -14.73 3.38
CA ASP A 218 3.15 -13.63 4.17
C ASP A 218 4.20 -12.52 4.21
N ILE A 219 3.92 -11.41 3.53
CA ILE A 219 4.75 -10.20 3.54
C ILE A 219 3.94 -9.08 4.19
N SER A 220 4.60 -8.28 5.03
CA SER A 220 4.01 -7.11 5.67
C SER A 220 4.95 -5.93 5.65
N LEU A 221 4.40 -4.74 5.39
CA LEU A 221 5.08 -3.47 5.59
C LEU A 221 5.39 -3.30 7.08
N GLU A 222 6.65 -3.05 7.40
CA GLU A 222 7.07 -2.69 8.74
C GLU A 222 6.65 -1.25 9.01
N THR A 223 5.50 -1.07 9.66
CA THR A 223 5.12 0.24 10.18
C THR A 223 6.02 0.57 11.36
N PHE A 224 7.01 1.43 11.14
CA PHE A 224 7.69 2.08 12.25
C PHE A 224 6.67 3.00 12.92
N ILE A 225 6.31 2.73 14.18
CA ILE A 225 5.75 3.79 15.02
C ILE A 225 6.85 4.85 15.07
N THR A 226 6.72 5.89 14.24
CA THR A 226 7.73 6.93 14.17
C THR A 226 7.96 7.43 15.60
N SER A 227 9.22 7.61 15.97
CA SER A 227 9.61 8.14 17.28
C SER A 227 8.83 9.42 17.61
N ASN A 228 8.46 10.20 16.59
CA ASN A 228 7.58 11.36 16.65
C ASN A 228 6.20 11.05 17.26
N PHE A 229 5.55 9.94 16.89
CA PHE A 229 4.25 9.56 17.43
C PHE A 229 4.33 9.19 18.92
N LEU A 230 5.40 8.48 19.32
CA LEU A 230 5.69 8.20 20.73
C LEU A 230 5.96 9.48 21.52
N VAL A 231 6.75 10.41 20.96
CA VAL A 231 7.04 11.71 21.58
C VAL A 231 5.77 12.56 21.72
N LEU A 232 4.92 12.63 20.69
CA LEU A 232 3.62 13.32 20.73
C LEU A 232 2.68 12.71 21.78
N SER A 233 2.66 11.37 21.88
CA SER A 233 1.87 10.66 22.88
C SER A 233 2.36 10.97 24.31
N ILE A 234 3.68 11.02 24.53
CA ILE A 234 4.27 11.40 25.82
C ILE A 234 3.96 12.86 26.16
N ILE A 235 4.15 13.79 25.20
CA ILE A 235 3.87 15.22 25.40
C ILE A 235 2.38 15.44 25.74
N SER A 236 1.47 14.79 25.02
CA SER A 236 0.02 14.92 25.29
C SER A 236 -0.36 14.38 26.66
N ALA A 237 0.23 13.26 27.09
CA ALA A 237 0.03 12.72 28.44
C ALA A 237 0.53 13.69 29.52
N VAL A 238 1.72 14.28 29.35
CA VAL A 238 2.27 15.27 30.30
C VAL A 238 1.37 16.50 30.41
N ILE A 239 0.87 17.02 29.29
CA ILE A 239 -0.07 18.16 29.28
C ILE A 239 -1.37 17.80 30.00
N TYR A 240 -1.94 16.62 29.72
CA TYR A 240 -3.17 16.14 30.35
C TYR A 240 -3.05 16.05 31.88
N PHE A 241 -1.97 15.43 32.38
CA PHE A 241 -1.71 15.36 33.83
C PHE A 241 -1.43 16.74 34.44
N GLY A 242 -0.77 17.64 33.70
CA GLY A 242 -0.57 19.03 34.13
C GLY A 242 -1.88 19.78 34.31
N ILE A 243 -2.83 19.63 33.39
CA ILE A 243 -4.18 20.22 33.48
C ILE A 243 -4.94 19.64 34.67
N LEU A 244 -4.94 18.31 34.84
CA LEU A 244 -5.58 17.66 36.00
C LEU A 244 -5.01 18.15 37.32
N TYR A 245 -3.70 18.32 37.41
CA TYR A 245 -3.03 18.85 38.60
C TYR A 245 -3.45 20.30 38.90
N LEU A 246 -3.53 21.16 37.87
CA LEU A 246 -4.00 22.54 38.03
C LEU A 246 -5.46 22.61 38.47
N ILE A 247 -6.34 21.78 37.92
CA ILE A 247 -7.75 21.67 38.34
C ILE A 247 -7.84 21.20 39.79
N TYR A 248 -7.09 20.14 40.16
CA TYR A 248 -7.06 19.63 41.53
C TYR A 248 -6.58 20.69 42.53
N LYS A 249 -5.54 21.44 42.19
CA LYS A 249 -5.01 22.52 43.03
C LYS A 249 -6.00 23.69 43.13
N GLY A 250 -6.67 24.04 42.04
CA GLY A 250 -7.69 25.09 42.00
C GLY A 250 -8.96 24.76 42.79
N LEU A 251 -9.35 23.48 42.87
CA LEU A 251 -10.46 23.01 43.71
C LEU A 251 -10.15 23.01 45.21
N LYS A 252 -8.87 23.03 45.57
CA LYS A 252 -8.39 23.03 46.97
C LYS A 252 -8.13 24.45 47.51
N SER A 253 -8.13 25.46 46.63
CA SER A 253 -8.04 26.89 46.97
C SER A 253 -9.41 27.52 47.12
#